data_AF-A0A7A6LRR2-F1
#
_entry.id   AF-A0A7A6LRR2-F1
#
_cell.length_a   1.000
_cell.length_b   1.000
_cell.length_c   1.000
_cell.angle_alpha   90.00
_cell.angle_beta   90.00
_cell.angle_gamma   90.00
#
_symmetry.space_group_name_H-M   'P 1'
#
loop_
_entity.id
_entity.type
_entity.pdbx_description
1 polymer ?
#
loop_
_entity_poly.entity_id
_entity_poly.type
_entity_poly.pdbx_seq_one_letter_code
_entity_poly.pdbx_strand_id
1 'polypeptide(L)' 'MKLQGVIFDLDGVITDTAHLHFQAWQQIAAEIGISIDAQFNEFLKGISRDESLRRILQHGGKEGDF' A
#
# COMPACT_ATOMS: atom_id res chain seq x y z
N MET A 1 6.31 -25.00 -30.25
CA MET A 1 5.77 -23.72 -29.77
C MET A 1 6.96 -22.83 -29.41
N LYS A 2 7.03 -21.59 -29.90
CA LYS A 2 8.16 -20.68 -29.66
C LYS A 2 7.71 -19.63 -28.64
N LEU A 3 8.53 -19.35 -27.63
CA LEU A 3 8.26 -18.29 -26.64
C LEU A 3 8.13 -16.95 -27.36
N GLN A 4 7.02 -16.24 -27.14
CA GLN A 4 6.73 -14.96 -27.81
C GLN A 4 7.04 -13.75 -26.92
N GLY A 5 7.09 -13.94 -25.60
CA GLY A 5 7.40 -12.87 -24.64
C GLY A 5 7.22 -13.34 -23.20
N VAL A 6 7.76 -12.54 -22.28
CA VAL A 6 7.61 -12.72 -20.83
C VAL A 6 7.21 -11.37 -20.24
N ILE A 7 6.24 -11.36 -19.34
CA ILE A 7 5.79 -10.17 -18.62
C ILE A 7 6.25 -10.31 -17.18
N PHE A 8 6.91 -9.27 -16.67
CA PHE A 8 7.35 -9.19 -15.29
C PHE A 8 6.56 -8.13 -14.55
N ASP A 9 6.22 -8.43 -13.31
CA ASP A 9 5.82 -7.43 -12.35
C ASP A 9 7.03 -6.59 -11.92
N LEU A 10 6.80 -5.45 -11.27
CA LEU A 10 7.86 -4.58 -10.77
C LEU A 10 8.26 -4.95 -9.34
N ASP A 11 7.31 -4.86 -8.41
CA ASP A 11 7.55 -5.01 -6.98
C ASP A 11 7.82 -6.47 -6.60
N GLY A 12 8.91 -6.73 -5.89
CA GLY A 12 9.35 -8.07 -5.51
C GLY A 12 9.90 -8.94 -6.65
N VAL A 13 9.82 -8.48 -7.90
CA VAL A 13 10.35 -9.19 -9.09
C VAL A 13 11.57 -8.49 -9.67
N ILE A 14 11.44 -7.21 -10.02
CA ILE A 14 12.54 -6.40 -10.55
C ILE A 14 13.22 -5.62 -9.42
N THR A 15 12.45 -5.14 -8.45
CA THR A 15 12.97 -4.41 -7.28
C THR A 15 12.02 -4.53 -6.08
N ASP A 16 12.53 -4.32 -4.86
CA ASP A 16 11.70 -4.21 -3.65
C ASP A 16 11.33 -2.74 -3.41
N THR A 17 10.04 -2.43 -3.47
CA THR A 17 9.48 -1.10 -3.20
C THR A 17 8.39 -1.11 -2.12
N ALA A 18 7.96 -2.28 -1.66
CA ALA A 18 6.92 -2.44 -0.65
C ALA A 18 7.21 -1.65 0.64
N HIS A 19 8.48 -1.59 1.06
CA HIS A 19 8.88 -0.84 2.25
C HIS A 19 8.75 0.68 2.07
N LEU A 20 8.99 1.21 0.86
CA LEU A 20 8.84 2.64 0.57
C LEU A 20 7.36 3.04 0.55
N HIS A 21 6.50 2.19 0.00
CA HIS A 21 5.04 2.38 0.06
C HIS A 21 4.53 2.42 1.50
N PHE A 22 5.02 1.51 2.34
CA PHE A 22 4.69 1.52 3.78
C PHE A 22 5.11 2.82 4.45
N GLN A 23 6.34 3.27 4.25
CA GLN A 23 6.85 4.51 4.85
C GLN A 23 6.02 5.72 4.43
N ALA A 24 5.65 5.81 3.14
CA ALA A 24 4.79 6.88 2.65
C ALA A 24 3.39 6.85 3.28
N TRP A 25 2.78 5.67 3.40
CA TRP A 25 1.49 5.53 4.06
C TRP A 25 1.55 5.81 5.55
N GLN A 26 2.62 5.40 6.22
CA GLN A 26 2.82 5.65 7.64
C GLN A 26 2.96 7.15 7.91
N GLN A 27 3.72 7.86 7.07
CA GLN A 27 3.90 9.30 7.20
C GLN A 27 2.55 10.03 7.05
N ILE A 28 1.80 9.78 5.98
CA ILE A 28 0.53 10.49 5.75
C ILE A 28 -0.54 10.11 6.78
N ALA A 29 -0.58 8.84 7.22
CA ALA A 29 -1.47 8.41 8.28
C ALA A 29 -1.17 9.14 9.59
N ALA A 30 0.11 9.29 9.95
CA ALA A 30 0.53 10.00 11.16
C ALA A 30 0.13 11.49 11.13
N GLU A 31 0.21 12.15 9.97
CA GLU A 31 -0.24 13.54 9.80
C GLU A 31 -1.72 13.74 10.11
N ILE A 32 -2.55 12.72 9.86
CA ILE A 32 -3.98 12.71 10.20
C ILE A 32 -4.28 11.95 11.50
N GLY A 33 -3.27 11.67 12.34
CA GLY A 33 -3.44 11.06 13.66
C GLY A 33 -3.83 9.58 13.64
N ILE A 34 -3.47 8.84 12.59
CA ILE A 34 -3.67 7.40 12.44
C ILE A 34 -2.31 6.71 12.53
N SER A 35 -2.19 5.70 13.38
CA SER A 35 -0.98 4.87 13.48
C SER A 35 -1.19 3.58 12.72
N ILE A 36 -0.29 3.24 11.79
CA ILE A 36 -0.26 1.96 11.09
C ILE A 36 1.09 1.28 11.29
N ASP A 37 1.07 -0.05 11.38
CA ASP A 37 2.26 -0.88 11.56
C ASP A 37 2.50 -1.78 10.34
N ALA A 38 3.59 -2.55 10.39
CA ALA A 38 3.95 -3.47 9.31
C ALA A 38 2.89 -4.57 9.11
N GLN A 39 2.21 -4.99 10.17
CA GLN A 39 1.15 -6.01 10.07
C GLN A 39 -0.07 -5.46 9.31
N PHE A 40 -0.44 -4.21 9.57
CA PHE A 40 -1.49 -3.51 8.82
C PHE A 40 -1.10 -3.34 7.34
N ASN A 41 0.16 -2.99 7.06
CA ASN A 41 0.65 -2.78 5.70
C ASN A 41 0.54 -4.01 4.80
N GLU A 42 0.62 -5.23 5.34
CA GLU A 42 0.39 -6.46 4.57
C GLU A 42 -1.01 -6.47 3.91
N PHE A 43 -2.01 -5.85 4.53
CA PHE A 43 -3.36 -5.74 3.97
C PHE A 43 -3.51 -4.65 2.90
N LEU A 44 -2.46 -3.87 2.63
CA LEU A 44 -2.42 -2.83 1.60
C LEU A 44 -1.67 -3.26 0.32
N LYS A 45 -0.93 -4.38 0.37
CA LYS A 45 -0.13 -4.85 -0.76
C LYS A 45 -1.02 -5.24 -1.95
N GLY A 46 -0.65 -4.78 -3.14
CA GLY A 46 -1.36 -5.09 -4.39
C GLY A 46 -2.73 -4.40 -4.53
N ILE A 47 -3.03 -3.43 -3.67
CA ILE A 47 -4.29 -2.69 -3.68
C ILE A 47 -4.10 -1.33 -4.35
N SER A 48 -5.15 -0.83 -5.00
CA SER A 48 -5.13 0.52 -5.57
C SER A 48 -4.91 1.59 -4.49
N ARG A 49 -4.46 2.77 -4.92
CA ARG A 49 -4.20 3.90 -4.02
C ARG A 49 -5.45 4.33 -3.24
N ASP A 50 -6.59 4.43 -3.92
CA ASP A 50 -7.84 4.90 -3.31
C ASP A 50 -8.38 3.91 -2.28
N GLU A 51 -8.32 2.60 -2.59
CA GLU A 51 -8.74 1.56 -1.67
C GLU A 51 -7.78 1.45 -0.47
N SER A 52 -6.47 1.65 -0.68
CA SER A 52 -5.49 1.72 0.41
C SER A 52 -5.80 2.87 1.37
N LEU A 53 -6.09 4.06 0.84
CA LEU A 53 -6.49 5.22 1.64
C LEU A 53 -7.77 4.94 2.44
N ARG A 54 -8.80 4.37 1.81
CA ARG A 54 -10.05 4.00 2.50
C ARG A 54 -9.81 3.08 3.68
N ARG A 55 -8.97 2.06 3.51
CA ARG A 55 -8.62 1.13 4.61
C ARG A 55 -7.88 1.82 5.74
N ILE A 56 -6.97 2.75 5.43
CA ILE A 56 -6.26 3.53 6.44
C ILE A 56 -7.26 4.42 7.22
N LEU A 57 -8.16 5.11 6.52
CA LEU A 57 -9.20 5.92 7.15
C LEU A 57 -10.14 5.08 8.01
N GLN A 58 -10.54 3.90 7.52
CA GLN A 58 -11.34 2.94 8.28
C GLN A 58 -10.64 2.50 9.57
N HIS A 59 -9.35 2.15 9.46
CA HIS A 59 -8.54 1.74 10.60
C HIS A 59 -8.47 2.83 11.68
N GLY A 60 -8.37 4.10 11.27
CA GLY A 60 -8.37 5.24 12.16
C GLY A 60 -9.75 5.77 12.58
N GLY A 61 -10.85 5.20 12.09
CA GLY A 61 -12.20 5.69 12.34
C GLY A 61 -12.51 7.07 11.72
N LYS A 62 -11.87 7.41 10.59
CA LYS A 62 -11.92 8.72 9.92
C LYS A 62 -12.56 8.70 8.52
N GLU A 63 -13.35 7.67 8.20
CA GLU A 63 -13.97 7.51 6.86
C GLU A 63 -14.93 8.66 6.49
N GLY A 64 -15.46 9.39 7.47
CA GLY A 64 -16.37 10.52 7.26
C GLY A 64 -15.73 11.91 7.38
N ASP A 65 -14.42 11.99 7.62
CA ASP A 65 -13.73 13.25 7.88
C ASP A 65 -13.26 13.97 6.59
N PHE A 66 -13.31 13.28 5.44
CA PHE A 66 -12.80 13.72 4.12
C PHE A 66 -13.73 13.27 2.99
#